data_AF-A0A6B3EZN0-F1
#
_entry.id   AF-A0A6B3EZN0-F1
#
_cell.length_a   1.000
_cell.length_b   1.000
_cell.length_c   1.000
_cell.angle_alpha   90.00
_cell.angle_beta   90.00
_cell.angle_gamma   90.00
#
_symmetry.space_group_name_H-M   'P 1'
#
loop_
_entity.id
_entity.type
_entity.pdbx_description
1 polymer ?
#
loop_
_entity_poly.entity_id
_entity_poly.type
_entity_poly.pdbx_seq_one_letter_code
_entity_poly.pdbx_strand_id
1 'polypeptide(L)'
;CRVDTMCLRLRLAGQEPLEQVGAAVREALAAQDVPFTEAARSLFASGRHHTVLDLPVLMIEDEPLPRLSLESCRTTFFRPDNPTTMTQLELRVCRAEGGGLQVVCTVWTDRFTADFAAEVADRFIGVLRRGPAALRRPERP
;
A
#
# COMPACT_ATOMS: atom_id res chain seq x y z
N CYS A 1 -2.68 16.12 9.41
CA CYS A 1 -1.81 15.09 8.78
C CYS A 1 -1.24 15.64 7.48
N ARG A 2 0.05 15.41 7.20
CA ARG A 2 0.73 15.77 5.92
C ARG A 2 0.84 14.57 4.97
N VAL A 3 -0.01 13.56 5.13
CA VAL A 3 -0.06 12.37 4.28
C VAL A 3 -1.14 12.60 3.23
N ASP A 4 -0.83 12.31 1.98
CA ASP A 4 -1.79 12.35 0.88
C ASP A 4 -1.63 11.12 -0.03
N THR A 5 -2.64 10.85 -0.85
CA THR A 5 -2.72 9.68 -1.72
C THR A 5 -2.42 10.04 -3.17
N MET A 6 -1.50 9.31 -3.80
CA MET A 6 -1.23 9.44 -5.23
C MET A 6 -1.89 8.29 -6.01
N CYS A 7 -2.53 8.61 -7.13
CA CYS A 7 -3.07 7.58 -8.02
C CYS A 7 -2.00 7.06 -8.98
N LEU A 8 -1.69 5.77 -8.88
CA LEU A 8 -0.76 5.11 -9.79
C LEU A 8 -1.51 4.34 -10.88
N ARG A 9 -1.23 4.65 -12.15
CA ARG A 9 -1.68 3.83 -13.29
C ARG A 9 -0.52 2.98 -13.81
N LEU A 10 -0.49 1.72 -13.42
CA LEU A 10 0.53 0.78 -13.89
C LEU A 10 0.09 0.09 -15.18
N ARG A 11 0.86 0.23 -16.25
CA ARG A 11 0.69 -0.48 -17.52
C ARG A 11 1.92 -1.35 -17.77
N LEU A 12 1.93 -2.54 -17.17
CA LEU A 12 3.07 -3.45 -17.28
C LEU A 12 3.03 -4.19 -18.61
N ALA A 13 4.03 -3.97 -19.46
CA ALA A 13 4.21 -4.64 -20.74
C ALA A 13 5.69 -5.02 -20.96
N GLY A 14 5.98 -6.19 -21.55
CA GLY A 14 7.37 -6.60 -21.81
C GLY A 14 8.13 -7.13 -20.58
N GLN A 15 9.46 -7.14 -20.66
CA GLN A 15 10.34 -7.94 -19.78
C GLN A 15 10.88 -7.19 -18.55
N GLU A 16 10.73 -5.86 -18.48
CA GLU A 16 11.29 -5.02 -17.41
C GLU A 16 10.21 -4.32 -16.56
N PRO A 17 9.43 -5.08 -15.76
CA PRO A 17 8.33 -4.54 -14.97
C PRO A 17 8.79 -3.60 -13.86
N LEU A 18 9.97 -3.81 -13.28
CA LEU A 18 10.47 -2.99 -12.18
C LEU A 18 10.82 -1.57 -12.64
N GLU A 19 11.44 -1.43 -13.81
CA GLU A 19 11.77 -0.14 -14.39
C GLU A 19 10.51 0.68 -14.72
N GLN A 20 9.48 0.01 -15.26
CA GLN A 20 8.19 0.62 -15.56
C GLN A 20 7.45 1.09 -14.31
N VAL A 21 7.43 0.26 -13.26
CA VAL A 21 6.86 0.65 -11.96
C VAL A 21 7.66 1.82 -11.38
N GLY A 22 8.99 1.75 -11.42
CA GLY A 22 9.85 2.82 -10.93
C GLY A 22 9.65 4.15 -11.67
N ALA A 23 9.44 4.11 -12.99
CA ALA A 23 9.10 5.29 -13.78
C ALA A 23 7.75 5.89 -13.36
N ALA A 24 6.71 5.07 -13.28
CA ALA A 24 5.38 5.52 -12.86
C ALA A 24 5.37 6.11 -11.44
N VAL A 25 6.12 5.51 -10.50
CA VAL A 25 6.26 6.03 -9.13
C VAL A 25 7.00 7.37 -9.13
N ARG A 26 8.09 7.51 -9.89
CA ARG A 26 8.82 8.79 -10.01
C ARG A 26 7.94 9.89 -10.61
N GLU A 27 7.17 9.58 -11.65
CA GLU A 27 6.23 10.52 -12.26
C GLU A 27 5.15 10.97 -11.26
N ALA A 28 4.59 10.04 -10.49
CA ALA A 28 3.61 10.38 -9.45
C ALA A 28 4.23 11.25 -8.34
N LEU A 29 5.42 10.91 -7.86
CA LEU A 29 6.12 11.70 -6.84
C LEU A 29 6.52 13.09 -7.34
N ALA A 30 6.78 13.25 -8.63
CA ALA A 30 7.03 14.56 -9.23
C ALA A 30 5.78 15.47 -9.21
N ALA A 31 4.59 14.91 -9.05
CA ALA A 31 3.31 15.61 -8.95
C ALA A 31 2.69 15.52 -7.53
N GLN A 32 3.50 15.23 -6.49
CA GLN A 32 3.01 15.01 -5.12
C GLN A 32 2.41 16.25 -4.44
N ASP A 33 2.60 17.43 -5.03
CA ASP A 33 2.02 18.70 -4.56
C ASP A 33 0.55 18.87 -4.98
N VAL A 34 0.06 18.04 -5.90
CA VAL A 34 -1.34 18.01 -6.31
C VAL A 34 -2.16 17.18 -5.31
N PRO A 35 -3.14 17.77 -4.61
CA PRO A 35 -3.92 17.03 -3.64
C PRO A 35 -4.75 15.90 -4.26
N PHE A 36 -4.93 14.79 -3.56
CA PHE A 36 -5.77 13.68 -4.03
C PHE A 36 -7.18 14.15 -4.43
N THR A 37 -7.77 15.05 -3.63
CA THR A 37 -9.12 15.61 -3.87
C THR A 37 -9.22 16.36 -5.19
N GLU A 38 -8.13 17.00 -5.64
CA GLU A 38 -8.06 17.65 -6.94
C GLU A 38 -7.92 16.62 -8.07
N ALA A 39 -7.02 15.64 -7.89
CA ALA A 39 -6.82 14.57 -8.87
C ALA A 39 -8.11 13.75 -9.12
N ALA A 40 -8.90 13.50 -8.07
CA ALA A 40 -10.14 12.75 -8.14
C ALA A 40 -11.39 13.63 -8.42
N ARG A 41 -11.24 14.94 -8.57
CA ARG A 41 -12.36 15.89 -8.70
C ARG A 41 -13.33 15.54 -9.83
N SER A 42 -12.84 15.07 -10.97
CA SER A 42 -13.68 14.68 -12.11
C SER A 42 -14.51 13.41 -11.83
N LEU A 43 -13.97 12.46 -11.05
CA LEU A 43 -14.68 11.27 -10.61
C LEU A 43 -15.77 11.62 -9.60
N PHE A 44 -15.49 12.52 -8.67
CA PHE A 44 -16.48 13.04 -7.73
C PHE A 44 -17.60 13.81 -8.45
N ALA A 45 -17.26 14.71 -9.38
CA ALA A 45 -18.23 15.50 -10.13
C ALA A 45 -19.13 14.67 -11.05
N SER A 46 -18.66 13.51 -11.51
CA SER A 46 -19.44 12.59 -12.36
C SER A 46 -20.28 11.57 -11.57
N GLY A 47 -20.30 11.66 -10.23
CA GLY A 47 -21.00 10.69 -9.37
C GLY A 47 -20.31 9.32 -9.30
N ARG A 48 -19.11 9.15 -9.87
CA ARG A 48 -18.35 7.90 -9.93
C ARG A 48 -17.34 7.77 -8.78
N HIS A 49 -17.65 8.36 -7.64
CA HIS A 49 -16.81 8.36 -6.45
C HIS A 49 -16.52 6.95 -5.92
N HIS A 50 -17.47 6.01 -6.05
CA HIS A 50 -17.29 4.60 -5.69
C HIS A 50 -16.09 3.96 -6.41
N THR A 51 -15.79 4.38 -7.64
CA THR A 51 -14.66 3.83 -8.41
C THR A 51 -13.33 4.08 -7.72
N VAL A 52 -13.20 5.14 -6.92
CA VAL A 52 -12.01 5.38 -6.09
C VAL A 52 -11.99 4.45 -4.87
N LEU A 53 -13.14 4.26 -4.22
CA LEU A 53 -13.26 3.44 -3.00
C LEU A 53 -12.99 1.95 -3.27
N ASP A 54 -13.21 1.52 -4.51
CA ASP A 54 -12.92 0.16 -4.98
C ASP A 54 -11.43 -0.05 -5.33
N LEU A 55 -10.60 1.01 -5.37
CA LEU A 55 -9.17 0.86 -5.67
C LEU A 55 -8.39 0.38 -4.46
N PRO A 56 -7.47 -0.58 -4.62
CA PRO A 56 -6.58 -0.97 -3.55
C PRO A 56 -5.60 0.15 -3.21
N VAL A 57 -5.33 0.36 -1.93
CA VAL A 57 -4.31 1.31 -1.46
C VAL A 57 -3.07 0.53 -1.01
N LEU A 58 -1.89 1.04 -1.38
CA LEU A 58 -0.62 0.56 -0.86
C LEU A 58 0.06 1.69 -0.08
N MET A 59 0.36 1.42 1.18
CA MET A 59 1.11 2.32 2.06
C MET A 59 2.45 1.69 2.42
N ILE A 60 3.53 2.45 2.25
CA ILE A 60 4.89 2.02 2.60
C ILE A 60 5.43 3.00 3.64
N GLU A 61 5.72 2.50 4.83
CA GLU A 61 6.32 3.25 5.94
C GLU A 61 7.73 2.71 6.20
N ASP A 62 8.76 3.47 5.84
CA ASP A 62 10.15 3.11 6.13
C ASP A 62 10.69 3.75 7.44
N GLU A 63 9.82 4.40 8.21
CA GLU A 63 10.25 5.04 9.45
C GLU A 63 10.60 4.00 10.54
N PRO A 64 11.67 4.24 11.30
CA PRO A 64 11.99 3.39 12.44
C PRO A 64 10.89 3.47 13.50
N LEU A 65 10.67 2.38 14.22
CA LEU A 65 9.72 2.39 15.34
C LEU A 65 10.18 3.42 16.38
N PRO A 66 9.28 4.30 16.85
CA PRO A 66 9.64 5.33 17.82
C PRO A 66 10.11 4.69 19.12
N ARG A 67 11.17 5.24 19.69
CA ARG A 67 11.74 4.78 20.96
C ARG A 67 11.51 5.84 22.02
N LEU A 68 10.85 5.45 23.11
CA LEU A 68 10.66 6.29 24.29
C LEU A 68 11.62 5.81 25.38
N SER A 69 12.56 6.66 25.80
CA SER A 69 13.43 6.35 26.92
C SER A 69 12.94 7.08 28.17
N LEU A 70 12.57 6.32 29.20
CA LEU A 70 12.16 6.83 30.50
C LEU A 70 12.99 6.11 31.57
N GLU A 71 13.53 6.88 32.51
CA GLU A 71 14.35 6.33 33.58
C GLU A 71 13.58 5.28 34.37
N SER A 72 14.23 4.15 34.65
CA SER A 72 13.65 3.01 35.39
C SER A 72 12.40 2.39 34.76
N CYS A 73 12.11 2.65 33.48
CA CYS A 73 10.93 2.14 32.79
C CYS A 73 11.29 1.24 31.61
N ARG A 74 10.45 0.22 31.36
CA ARG A 74 10.45 -0.55 30.11
C ARG A 74 9.32 -0.05 29.23
N THR A 75 9.61 0.27 27.99
CA THR A 75 8.63 0.73 27.00
C THR A 75 8.54 -0.24 25.84
N THR A 76 7.33 -0.49 25.36
CA THR A 76 7.08 -1.24 24.13
C THR A 76 6.25 -0.36 23.21
N PHE A 77 6.57 -0.36 21.92
CA PHE A 77 5.75 0.37 20.95
C PHE A 77 4.49 -0.45 20.67
N PHE A 78 3.33 0.17 20.84
CA PHE A 78 2.06 -0.41 20.42
C PHE A 78 1.47 0.48 19.35
N ARG A 79 1.25 -0.09 18.16
CA ARG A 79 0.48 0.56 17.09
C ARG A 79 -0.96 0.08 17.23
N PRO A 80 -1.92 0.95 17.59
CA PRO A 80 -3.32 0.58 17.59
C PRO A 80 -3.74 0.11 16.21
N ASP A 81 -4.55 -0.94 16.13
CA ASP A 81 -5.22 -1.28 14.89
C ASP A 81 -6.13 -0.11 14.50
N ASN A 82 -6.05 0.32 13.25
CA ASN A 82 -7.01 1.26 12.69
C ASN A 82 -8.07 0.44 11.94
N PRO A 83 -9.24 0.17 12.54
CA PRO A 83 -10.23 -0.74 11.95
C PRO A 83 -10.90 -0.17 10.70
N THR A 84 -10.67 1.11 10.39
CA THR A 84 -11.28 1.79 9.24
C THR A 84 -10.22 2.11 8.20
N THR A 85 -10.32 1.42 7.06
CA THR A 85 -9.66 1.81 5.80
C THR A 85 -10.63 2.65 4.95
N MET A 86 -10.10 3.59 4.16
CA MET A 86 -10.89 4.41 3.24
C MET A 86 -11.33 3.64 1.98
N THR A 87 -10.67 2.54 1.66
CA THR A 87 -10.98 1.71 0.48
C THR A 87 -11.26 0.28 0.88
N GLN A 88 -11.86 -0.50 -0.01
CA GLN A 88 -12.25 -1.88 0.33
C GLN A 88 -11.06 -2.79 0.66
N LEU A 89 -9.85 -2.43 0.21
CA LEU A 89 -8.61 -3.15 0.46
C LEU A 89 -7.43 -2.19 0.59
N GLU A 90 -6.71 -2.29 1.70
CA GLU A 90 -5.47 -1.56 1.96
C GLU A 90 -4.37 -2.57 2.33
N LEU A 91 -3.21 -2.41 1.70
CA LEU A 91 -1.97 -3.09 2.07
C LEU A 91 -1.01 -2.07 2.66
N ARG A 92 -0.53 -2.35 3.88
CA ARG A 92 0.45 -1.52 4.57
C ARG A 92 1.71 -2.33 4.82
N VAL A 93 2.84 -1.81 4.35
CA VAL A 93 4.18 -2.39 4.57
C VAL A 93 4.93 -1.46 5.49
N CYS A 94 5.32 -1.93 6.67
CA CYS A 94 6.04 -1.15 7.65
C CYS A 94 7.16 -1.96 8.31
N ARG A 95 8.10 -1.30 8.99
CA ARG A 95 9.13 -2.00 9.76
C ARG A 95 8.51 -2.76 10.93
N ALA A 96 8.91 -4.02 11.08
CA ALA A 96 8.57 -4.86 12.24
C ALA A 96 9.57 -4.64 13.39
N GLU A 97 9.14 -4.96 14.61
CA GLU A 97 10.08 -5.13 15.72
C GLU A 97 11.11 -6.22 15.36
N GLY A 98 12.39 -5.98 15.67
CA GLY A 98 13.47 -6.92 15.32
C GLY A 98 14.06 -6.75 13.92
N GLY A 99 13.67 -5.73 13.15
CA GLY A 99 14.35 -5.33 11.91
C GLY A 99 13.81 -5.97 10.62
N GLY A 100 12.70 -6.71 10.70
CA GLY A 100 11.99 -7.22 9.53
C GLY A 100 10.98 -6.24 8.94
N LEU A 101 10.15 -6.74 8.02
CA LEU A 101 8.98 -6.04 7.49
C LEU A 101 7.71 -6.72 8.01
N GLN A 102 6.72 -5.91 8.36
CA GLN A 102 5.36 -6.32 8.67
C GLN A 102 4.45 -5.91 7.51
N VAL A 103 3.67 -6.85 7.00
CA VAL A 103 2.60 -6.61 6.02
C VAL A 103 1.27 -6.70 6.74
N VAL A 104 0.45 -5.65 6.65
CA VAL A 104 -0.90 -5.61 7.19
C VAL A 104 -1.87 -5.44 6.03
N CYS A 105 -2.88 -6.30 5.95
CA CYS A 105 -3.95 -6.24 4.97
C CYS A 105 -5.26 -5.91 5.68
N THR A 106 -5.85 -4.77 5.36
CA THR A 106 -7.11 -4.31 5.93
C THR A 106 -8.18 -4.34 4.85
N VAL A 107 -9.34 -4.90 5.17
CA VAL A 107 -10.46 -5.01 4.22
C VAL A 107 -11.77 -4.55 4.85
N TRP A 108 -12.70 -4.11 4.01
CA TRP A 108 -14.09 -3.89 4.42
C TRP A 108 -14.81 -5.22 4.63
N THR A 109 -15.19 -5.53 5.86
CA THR A 109 -15.71 -6.85 6.23
C THR A 109 -17.13 -7.14 5.73
N ASP A 110 -17.86 -6.12 5.28
CA ASP A 110 -19.12 -6.26 4.53
C ASP A 110 -18.89 -6.70 3.07
N ARG A 111 -17.64 -6.62 2.57
CA ARG A 111 -17.24 -7.00 1.21
C ARG A 111 -16.34 -8.23 1.16
N PHE A 112 -15.43 -8.36 2.12
CA PHE A 112 -14.41 -9.41 2.14
C PHE A 112 -14.30 -10.04 3.53
N THR A 113 -13.86 -11.30 3.59
CA THR A 113 -13.63 -12.00 4.87
C THR A 113 -12.23 -11.69 5.43
N ALA A 114 -12.03 -11.94 6.71
CA ALA A 114 -10.70 -11.91 7.31
C ALA A 114 -9.73 -12.92 6.64
N ASP A 115 -10.25 -14.10 6.25
CA ASP A 115 -9.47 -15.11 5.53
C ASP A 115 -8.98 -14.60 4.17
N PHE A 116 -9.81 -13.83 3.46
CA PHE A 116 -9.41 -13.19 2.21
C PHE A 116 -8.26 -12.20 2.43
N ALA A 117 -8.33 -11.38 3.50
CA ALA A 117 -7.25 -10.46 3.84
C ALA A 117 -5.94 -11.20 4.14
N ALA A 118 -6.01 -12.33 4.87
CA ALA A 118 -4.87 -13.20 5.15
C ALA A 118 -4.29 -13.80 3.87
N GLU A 119 -5.13 -14.31 2.97
CA GLU A 119 -4.69 -14.87 1.69
C GLU A 119 -3.97 -13.82 0.82
N VAL A 120 -4.49 -12.59 0.76
CA VAL A 120 -3.85 -11.49 0.03
C VAL A 120 -2.47 -11.18 0.62
N ALA A 121 -2.36 -11.08 1.96
CA ALA A 121 -1.10 -10.83 2.64
C ALA A 121 -0.07 -11.95 2.37
N ASP A 122 -0.49 -13.22 2.46
CA ASP A 122 0.38 -14.38 2.21
C ASP A 122 0.86 -14.42 0.75
N ARG A 123 -0.03 -14.14 -0.21
CA ARG A 123 0.35 -14.05 -1.62
C ARG A 123 1.34 -12.91 -1.86
N PHE A 124 1.11 -11.75 -1.26
CA PHE A 124 1.99 -10.59 -1.36
C PHE A 124 3.39 -10.91 -0.79
N ILE A 125 3.46 -11.48 0.41
CA ILE A 125 4.71 -11.94 1.03
C ILE A 125 5.40 -12.99 0.15
N GLY A 126 4.63 -13.91 -0.43
CA GLY A 126 5.13 -14.92 -1.35
C GLY A 126 5.80 -14.31 -2.59
N VAL A 127 5.23 -13.25 -3.17
CA VAL A 127 5.84 -12.50 -4.28
C VAL A 127 7.14 -11.83 -3.82
N LEU A 128 7.14 -11.14 -2.67
CA LEU A 128 8.33 -10.46 -2.14
C LEU A 128 9.48 -11.45 -1.89
N ARG A 129 9.20 -12.62 -1.32
CA ARG A 129 10.20 -13.67 -1.06
C ARG A 129 10.84 -14.22 -2.33
N ARG A 130 10.10 -14.30 -3.43
CA ARG A 130 10.65 -14.73 -4.73
C ARG A 130 11.45 -13.63 -5.44
N GLY A 131 11.33 -12.39 -4.98
CA GLY A 131 12.06 -11.24 -5.51
C GLY A 131 11.59 -10.78 -6.90
N PRO A 132 12.25 -9.77 -7.48
CA PRO A 132 11.82 -9.12 -8.73
C PRO A 132 11.71 -10.06 -9.94
N ALA A 133 12.50 -11.14 -9.97
CA ALA A 133 12.45 -12.12 -11.05
C ALA A 133 11.07 -12.79 -11.20
N ALA A 134 10.30 -12.89 -10.10
CA ALA A 134 8.95 -13.45 -10.12
C ALA A 134 7.89 -12.54 -10.76
N LEU A 135 8.25 -11.28 -11.07
CA LEU A 135 7.35 -10.32 -11.73
C LEU A 135 7.43 -10.40 -13.26
N ARG A 136 8.42 -11.11 -13.81
CA ARG A 136 8.51 -11.35 -15.26
C ARG A 136 7.32 -12.20 -15.68
N ARG A 137 6.45 -11.66 -16.53
CA ARG A 137 5.37 -12.44 -17.13
C ARG A 137 6.00 -13.42 -18.13
N PRO A 138 5.53 -14.68 -18.19
CA PRO A 138 5.82 -15.52 -19.34
C PRO A 138 5.28 -14.82 -20.59
N GLU A 139 6.03 -14.86 -21.69
CA GLU A 139 5.53 -14.40 -22.98
C GLU A 139 4.24 -15.17 -23.27
N ARG A 140 3.14 -14.44 -23.52
CA ARG A 140 1.95 -15.09 -24.08
C ARG A 140 2.34 -15.53 -25.49
N PRO A 141 2.13 -16.81 -25.85
CA PRO A 141 2.38 -17.30 -27.21
C PRO A 141 1.49 -16.60 -28.24
#